data_AF-A0A1I1YS86-F1
#
_entry.id   AF-A0A1I1YS86-F1
#
_cell.length_a   1.000
_cell.length_b   1.000
_cell.length_c   1.000
_cell.angle_alpha   90.00
_cell.angle_beta   90.00
_cell.angle_gamma   90.00
#
_symmetry.space_group_name_H-M   'P 1'
#
loop_
_entity.id
_entity.type
_entity.pdbx_description
1 polymer ?
#
loop_
_entity_poly.entity_id
_entity_poly.type
_entity_poly.pdbx_seq_one_letter_code
_entity_poly.pdbx_strand_id
1 'polypeptide(L)'
;MPTLEILAAVDILRRHLPELRVRVINVVDLMTLQDQAEHPNGLSHKDFDTLFTTDKPIIFAYHGYPWLIHRLTYRRTNHKNLHVRGYKEEGTTTPFDMVVRNDMDRFHLVADVIDRVPQLGSRAAYLKQWLRDRLIEHRHHIIEHGVDMPEITQWRWGATADPTRSQE
;
A
#
# COMPACT_ATOMS: atom_id res chain seq x y z
N MET A 1 -7.01 -4.64 -6.85
CA MET A 1 -6.07 -5.71 -6.42
C MET A 1 -4.97 -5.10 -5.57
N PRO A 2 -4.63 -5.64 -4.39
CA PRO A 2 -3.69 -5.00 -3.44
C PRO A 2 -2.34 -4.61 -4.04
N THR A 3 -1.77 -5.46 -4.89
CA THR A 3 -0.47 -5.21 -5.54
C THR A 3 -0.48 -3.96 -6.43
N LEU A 4 -1.59 -3.69 -7.13
CA LEU A 4 -1.72 -2.49 -7.99
C LEU A 4 -1.64 -1.22 -7.15
N GLU A 5 -2.39 -1.19 -6.04
CA GLU A 5 -2.44 -0.03 -5.15
C GLU A 5 -1.12 0.19 -4.41
N ILE A 6 -0.40 -0.88 -4.04
CA ILE A 6 0.97 -0.77 -3.51
C ILE A 6 1.89 -0.10 -4.54
N LEU A 7 1.86 -0.54 -5.80
CA LEU A 7 2.72 0.04 -6.84
C LEU A 7 2.36 1.50 -7.10
N ALA A 8 1.07 1.83 -7.17
CA ALA A 8 0.64 3.22 -7.33
C ALA A 8 1.03 4.10 -6.12
N ALA A 9 0.95 3.57 -4.88
CA ALA A 9 1.44 4.26 -3.68
C ALA A 9 2.95 4.52 -3.74
N VAL A 10 3.73 3.52 -4.16
CA VAL A 10 5.18 3.65 -4.33
C VAL A 10 5.53 4.71 -5.38
N ASP A 11 4.78 4.76 -6.47
CA ASP A 11 4.95 5.80 -7.50
C ASP A 11 4.66 7.21 -6.94
N ILE A 12 3.59 7.39 -6.16
CA ILE A 12 3.31 8.65 -5.45
C ILE A 12 4.46 9.03 -4.51
N LEU A 13 4.96 8.07 -3.70
CA LEU A 13 6.07 8.30 -2.77
C LEU A 13 7.34 8.71 -3.51
N ARG A 14 7.70 8.04 -4.61
CA ARG A 14 8.89 8.38 -5.39
C ARG A 14 8.83 9.79 -5.98
N ARG A 15 7.63 10.22 -6.41
CA ARG A 15 7.42 11.56 -6.99
C ARG A 15 7.48 12.67 -5.94
N HIS A 16 6.89 12.46 -4.75
CA HIS A 16 6.76 13.51 -3.75
C HIS A 16 7.84 13.48 -2.64
N LEU A 17 8.41 12.31 -2.39
CA LEU A 17 9.40 12.04 -1.33
C LEU A 17 10.58 11.25 -1.92
N PRO A 18 11.35 11.80 -2.88
CA PRO A 18 12.37 11.05 -3.62
C PRO A 18 13.50 10.51 -2.75
N GLU A 19 13.76 11.13 -1.59
CA GLU A 19 14.78 10.69 -0.62
C GLU A 19 14.32 9.48 0.23
N LEU A 20 13.01 9.18 0.23
CA LEU A 20 12.47 8.06 0.98
C LEU A 20 12.82 6.74 0.26
N ARG A 21 13.64 5.92 0.92
CA ARG A 21 13.96 4.59 0.43
C ARG A 21 12.85 3.60 0.78
N VAL A 22 12.20 3.07 -0.25
CA VAL A 22 11.12 2.08 -0.12
C VAL A 22 11.58 0.74 -0.70
N ARG A 23 11.24 -0.35 -0.01
CA ARG A 23 11.37 -1.72 -0.51
C ARG A 23 9.97 -2.28 -0.74
N VAL A 24 9.73 -2.82 -1.93
CA VAL A 24 8.48 -3.52 -2.25
C VAL A 24 8.73 -5.01 -2.17
N ILE A 25 7.83 -5.72 -1.47
CA ILE A 25 7.90 -7.17 -1.29
C ILE A 25 6.55 -7.73 -1.70
N ASN A 26 6.54 -8.63 -2.68
CA ASN A 26 5.34 -9.34 -3.10
C ASN A 26 5.30 -10.72 -2.42
N VAL A 27 4.26 -10.97 -1.64
CA VAL A 27 4.07 -12.24 -0.94
C VAL A 27 3.07 -13.08 -1.73
N VAL A 28 3.53 -14.20 -2.29
CA VAL A 28 2.71 -15.10 -3.12
C VAL A 28 2.18 -16.27 -2.28
N ASP A 29 3.08 -17.01 -1.61
CA ASP A 29 2.69 -18.03 -0.63
C ASP A 29 2.62 -17.40 0.76
N LEU A 30 1.41 -17.29 1.31
CA LEU A 30 1.18 -16.69 2.62
C LEU A 30 1.81 -17.49 3.76
N MET A 31 1.98 -18.79 3.59
CA MET A 31 2.55 -19.65 4.64
C MET A 31 4.04 -19.38 4.86
N THR A 32 4.71 -18.73 3.90
CA THR A 32 6.10 -18.25 4.05
C THR A 32 6.25 -17.22 5.18
N LEU A 33 5.17 -16.54 5.56
CA LEU A 33 5.19 -15.59 6.68
C LEU A 33 5.33 -16.28 8.04
N GLN A 34 4.93 -17.55 8.17
CA GLN A 34 5.02 -18.31 9.42
C GLN A 34 6.45 -18.72 9.74
N ASP A 35 6.77 -18.85 11.02
CA ASP A 35 8.00 -19.48 11.48
C ASP A 35 8.15 -20.88 10.87
N GLN A 36 9.34 -21.20 10.37
CA GLN A 36 9.66 -22.50 9.80
C GLN A 36 9.42 -23.66 10.79
N ALA A 37 9.51 -23.37 12.10
CA ALA A 37 9.17 -24.35 13.14
C ALA A 37 7.67 -24.68 13.21
N GLU A 38 6.79 -23.80 12.72
CA GLU A 38 5.33 -23.96 12.74
C GLU A 38 4.79 -24.50 11.40
N HIS A 39 5.47 -24.24 10.29
CA HIS A 39 5.02 -24.67 8.96
C HIS A 39 6.21 -24.99 8.03
N PRO A 40 6.16 -26.09 7.24
CA PRO A 40 7.26 -26.50 6.38
C PRO A 40 7.70 -25.46 5.34
N ASN A 41 6.74 -24.65 4.85
CA ASN A 41 7.02 -23.55 3.92
C ASN A 41 7.42 -22.23 4.61
N GLY A 42 7.42 -22.20 5.94
CA GLY A 42 7.72 -21.00 6.72
C GLY A 42 9.17 -20.53 6.48
N LEU A 43 9.37 -19.22 6.33
CA LEU A 43 10.71 -18.68 6.22
C LEU A 43 11.47 -18.80 7.55
N SER A 44 12.78 -19.02 7.46
CA SER A 44 13.67 -18.86 8.60
C SER A 44 13.56 -17.42 9.14
N HIS A 45 13.82 -17.22 10.44
CA HIS A 45 13.83 -15.88 11.02
C HIS A 45 14.78 -14.92 10.28
N LYS A 46 15.96 -15.42 9.88
CA LYS A 46 16.96 -14.63 9.16
C LYS A 46 16.46 -14.17 7.78
N ASP A 47 15.79 -15.05 7.04
CA ASP A 47 15.28 -14.71 5.71
C ASP A 47 14.11 -13.72 5.81
N PHE A 48 13.22 -13.93 6.78
CA PHE A 48 12.16 -12.97 7.08
C PHE A 48 12.75 -11.59 7.41
N ASP A 49 13.72 -11.51 8.32
CA ASP A 49 14.35 -10.24 8.73
C ASP A 49 15.12 -9.58 7.58
N THR A 50 15.72 -10.38 6.68
CA THR A 50 16.38 -9.85 5.47
C THR A 50 15.37 -9.15 4.55
N LEU A 51 14.17 -9.72 4.40
CA LEU A 51 13.10 -9.18 3.57
C LEU A 51 12.42 -7.98 4.24
N PHE A 52 11.90 -8.18 5.46
CA PHE A 52 11.01 -7.25 6.15
C PHE A 52 11.72 -6.29 7.11
N THR A 53 13.05 -6.38 7.21
CA THR A 53 13.89 -5.63 8.16
C THR A 53 13.59 -5.99 9.62
N THR A 54 14.45 -5.57 10.54
CA THR A 54 14.29 -5.82 11.98
C THR A 54 13.65 -4.66 12.73
N ASP A 55 13.62 -3.47 12.12
CA ASP A 55 13.33 -2.22 12.82
C ASP A 55 12.50 -1.19 12.03
N LYS A 56 12.36 -1.33 10.70
CA LYS A 56 11.64 -0.33 9.89
C LYS A 56 10.13 -0.61 9.82
N PRO A 57 9.29 0.42 9.69
CA PRO A 57 7.85 0.27 9.46
C PRO A 57 7.55 -0.60 8.22
N ILE A 58 6.58 -1.49 8.34
CA ILE A 58 6.07 -2.33 7.24
C ILE A 58 4.59 -1.99 7.02
N ILE A 59 4.27 -1.51 5.82
CA ILE A 59 2.87 -1.39 5.38
C ILE A 59 2.55 -2.63 4.54
N PHE A 60 1.55 -3.40 4.97
CA PHE A 60 1.17 -4.65 4.35
C PHE A 60 -0.28 -4.55 3.85
N ALA A 61 -0.49 -4.61 2.52
CA ALA A 61 -1.84 -4.66 1.96
C ALA A 61 -2.21 -6.12 1.68
N TYR A 62 -3.35 -6.56 2.20
CA TYR A 62 -3.85 -7.93 2.09
C TYR A 62 -5.32 -7.94 1.68
N HIS A 63 -5.69 -8.76 0.70
CA HIS A 63 -7.08 -8.80 0.21
C HIS A 63 -8.06 -9.39 1.23
N GLY A 64 -7.59 -10.21 2.16
CA GLY A 64 -8.41 -10.78 3.22
C GLY A 64 -8.33 -9.96 4.49
N TYR A 65 -8.66 -10.61 5.60
CA TYR A 65 -8.72 -9.95 6.87
C TYR A 65 -7.34 -9.72 7.52
N PRO A 66 -7.04 -8.50 8.01
CA PRO A 66 -5.73 -8.16 8.58
C PRO A 66 -5.25 -9.06 9.73
N TRP A 67 -6.17 -9.57 10.55
CA TRP A 67 -5.84 -10.39 11.71
C TRP A 67 -5.07 -11.66 11.35
N LEU A 68 -5.31 -12.21 10.14
CA LEU A 68 -4.61 -13.41 9.70
C LEU A 68 -3.11 -13.13 9.57
N ILE A 69 -2.75 -11.99 8.97
CA ILE A 69 -1.35 -11.60 8.80
C ILE A 69 -0.66 -11.43 10.15
N HIS A 70 -1.32 -10.76 11.11
CA HIS A 70 -0.81 -10.64 12.48
C HIS A 70 -0.63 -11.99 13.15
N ARG A 71 -1.60 -12.91 13.00
CA ARG A 71 -1.49 -14.27 13.52
C ARG A 71 -0.33 -15.04 12.89
N LEU A 72 -0.08 -14.91 11.59
CA LEU A 72 1.01 -15.62 10.92
C LEU A 72 2.39 -15.06 11.26
N THR A 73 2.47 -13.80 11.69
CA THR A 73 3.73 -13.08 11.91
C THR A 73 4.04 -12.79 13.38
N TYR A 74 3.23 -13.27 14.32
CA TYR A 74 3.37 -12.91 15.75
C TYR A 74 4.74 -13.22 16.37
N ARG A 75 5.47 -14.23 15.87
CA ARG A 75 6.83 -14.59 16.34
C ARG A 75 7.95 -13.82 15.64
N ARG A 76 7.65 -13.00 14.63
CA ARG A 76 8.68 -12.35 13.79
C ARG A 76 9.29 -11.15 14.50
N THR A 77 10.60 -10.91 14.32
CA THR A 77 11.34 -9.87 15.04
C THR A 77 10.67 -8.48 14.94
N ASN A 78 10.22 -8.13 13.73
CA ASN A 78 9.69 -6.80 13.42
C ASN A 78 8.15 -6.72 13.43
N HIS A 79 7.44 -7.71 14.02
CA HIS A 79 5.98 -7.76 13.97
C HIS A 79 5.29 -6.53 14.59
N LYS A 80 5.94 -5.87 15.56
CA LYS A 80 5.45 -4.61 16.18
C LYS A 80 5.32 -3.45 15.19
N ASN A 81 6.10 -3.46 14.10
CA ASN A 81 6.12 -2.45 13.05
C ASN A 81 5.29 -2.89 11.82
N LEU A 82 4.59 -4.03 11.91
CA LEU A 82 3.75 -4.53 10.84
C LEU A 82 2.36 -3.90 10.93
N HIS A 83 2.01 -3.11 9.92
CA HIS A 83 0.72 -2.43 9.82
C HIS A 83 -0.03 -2.96 8.62
N VAL A 84 -1.09 -3.72 8.91
CA VAL A 84 -1.81 -4.47 7.89
C VAL A 84 -3.10 -3.75 7.54
N ARG A 85 -3.27 -3.45 6.24
CA ARG A 85 -4.53 -3.03 5.63
C ARG A 85 -5.16 -4.22 4.91
N GLY A 86 -6.47 -4.30 4.95
CA GLY A 86 -7.20 -5.36 4.27
C GLY A 86 -8.70 -5.19 4.41
N TYR A 87 -9.42 -6.27 4.14
CA TYR A 87 -10.89 -6.24 4.06
C TYR A 87 -11.54 -5.87 5.40
N LYS A 88 -12.54 -4.99 5.32
CA LYS A 88 -13.34 -4.40 6.39
C LYS A 88 -14.85 -4.53 6.13
N GLU A 89 -15.25 -5.47 5.28
CA GLU A 89 -16.67 -5.73 4.94
C GLU A 89 -17.35 -4.69 4.03
N GLU A 90 -16.57 -3.93 3.27
CA GLU A 90 -17.06 -2.98 2.27
C GLU A 90 -16.86 -3.53 0.85
N GLY A 91 -17.93 -3.64 0.03
CA GLY A 91 -17.84 -4.45 -1.21
C GLY A 91 -18.84 -4.24 -2.35
N THR A 92 -19.73 -3.24 -2.31
CA THR A 92 -20.82 -3.09 -3.29
C THR A 92 -20.71 -1.83 -4.14
N THR A 93 -19.51 -1.55 -4.67
CA THR A 93 -19.21 -0.32 -5.41
C THR A 93 -18.18 -0.59 -6.52
N THR A 94 -17.67 0.45 -7.16
CA THR A 94 -16.63 0.35 -8.19
C THR A 94 -15.33 -0.28 -7.63
N PRO A 95 -14.48 -0.89 -8.48
CA PRO A 95 -13.27 -1.57 -8.01
C PRO A 95 -12.33 -0.72 -7.17
N PHE A 96 -12.13 0.57 -7.52
CA PHE A 96 -11.28 1.45 -6.72
C PHE A 96 -12.00 1.98 -5.48
N ASP A 97 -13.28 2.38 -5.57
CA ASP A 97 -14.03 2.80 -4.39
C ASP A 97 -14.11 1.70 -3.33
N MET A 98 -14.16 0.43 -3.75
CA MET A 98 -14.10 -0.70 -2.83
C MET A 98 -12.80 -0.70 -2.03
N VAL A 99 -11.63 -0.48 -2.65
CA VAL A 99 -10.37 -0.43 -1.89
C VAL A 99 -10.23 0.86 -1.09
N VAL A 100 -10.83 1.97 -1.51
CA VAL A 100 -10.89 3.22 -0.73
C VAL A 100 -11.65 3.01 0.59
N ARG A 101 -12.83 2.39 0.53
CA ARG A 101 -13.64 2.11 1.75
C ARG A 101 -12.97 1.14 2.71
N ASN A 102 -12.05 0.31 2.21
CA ASN A 102 -11.25 -0.60 3.02
C ASN A 102 -9.91 0.03 3.49
N ASP A 103 -9.66 1.32 3.24
CA ASP A 103 -8.39 2.03 3.46
C ASP A 103 -7.16 1.33 2.84
N MET A 104 -7.36 0.65 1.70
CA MET A 104 -6.33 -0.13 1.02
C MET A 104 -5.93 0.48 -0.34
N ASP A 105 -6.52 1.62 -0.71
CA ASP A 105 -6.11 2.36 -1.90
C ASP A 105 -4.75 3.04 -1.70
N ARG A 106 -4.16 3.42 -2.83
CA ARG A 106 -2.87 4.11 -2.89
C ARG A 106 -2.77 5.34 -1.99
N PHE A 107 -3.84 6.11 -1.77
CA PHE A 107 -3.76 7.33 -0.99
C PHE A 107 -3.67 7.05 0.51
N HIS A 108 -4.49 6.13 1.02
CA HIS A 108 -4.40 5.69 2.41
C HIS A 108 -3.07 4.99 2.70
N LEU A 109 -2.56 4.18 1.76
CA LEU A 109 -1.24 3.54 1.90
C LEU A 109 -0.10 4.56 1.99
N VAL A 110 -0.14 5.64 1.21
CA VAL A 110 0.85 6.73 1.30
C VAL A 110 0.71 7.47 2.63
N ALA A 111 -0.52 7.77 3.06
CA ALA A 111 -0.76 8.43 4.35
C ALA A 111 -0.17 7.62 5.52
N ASP A 112 -0.35 6.31 5.50
CA ASP A 112 0.20 5.38 6.49
C ASP A 112 1.73 5.43 6.57
N VAL A 113 2.41 5.54 5.43
CA VAL A 113 3.86 5.71 5.38
C VAL A 113 4.25 7.03 6.03
N ILE A 114 3.56 8.12 5.70
CA ILE A 114 3.86 9.45 6.25
C ILE A 114 3.72 9.47 7.77
N ASP A 115 2.69 8.84 8.32
CA ASP A 115 2.46 8.78 9.77
C ASP A 115 3.55 8.04 10.53
N ARG A 116 4.30 7.16 9.86
CA ARG A 116 5.28 6.25 10.49
C ARG A 116 6.73 6.59 10.20
N VAL A 117 6.97 7.57 9.33
CA VAL A 117 8.31 8.06 9.02
C VAL A 117 8.41 9.52 9.45
N PRO A 118 8.74 9.80 10.74
CA PRO A 118 8.70 11.15 11.29
C PRO A 118 9.71 12.12 10.65
N GLN A 119 10.72 11.61 9.95
CA GLN A 119 11.80 12.40 9.33
C GLN A 119 11.39 13.11 8.02
N LEU A 120 10.11 13.06 7.63
CA LEU A 120 9.65 13.60 6.34
C LEU A 120 9.34 15.11 6.33
N GLY A 121 9.31 15.76 7.51
CA GLY A 121 9.22 17.22 7.64
C GLY A 121 7.98 17.87 6.99
N SER A 122 8.11 19.11 6.52
CA SER A 122 7.00 19.90 5.95
C SER A 122 6.45 19.33 4.64
N ARG A 123 7.27 18.63 3.84
CA ARG A 123 6.82 17.96 2.59
C ARG A 123 5.75 16.91 2.88
N ALA A 124 5.87 16.20 3.99
CA ALA A 124 4.86 15.24 4.42
C ALA A 124 3.50 15.89 4.74
N ALA A 125 3.49 17.11 5.27
CA ALA A 125 2.25 17.83 5.55
C ALA A 125 1.51 18.22 4.26
N TYR A 126 2.24 18.79 3.29
CA TYR A 126 1.66 19.11 1.97
C TYR A 126 1.15 17.88 1.25
N LEU A 127 1.92 16.79 1.26
CA LEU A 127 1.50 15.53 0.66
C LEU A 127 0.24 14.99 1.34
N LYS A 128 0.16 14.99 2.68
CA LYS A 128 -1.05 14.58 3.40
C LYS A 128 -2.28 15.40 3.01
N GLN A 129 -2.12 16.71 2.81
CA GLN A 129 -3.23 17.55 2.34
C GLN A 129 -3.66 17.12 0.94
N TRP A 130 -2.71 16.98 0.01
CA TRP A 130 -2.99 16.52 -1.36
C TRP A 130 -3.71 15.17 -1.40
N LEU A 131 -3.31 14.20 -0.55
CA LEU A 131 -3.98 12.90 -0.45
C LEU A 131 -5.44 13.03 0.00
N ARG A 132 -5.73 13.91 0.96
CA ARG A 132 -7.10 14.18 1.42
C ARG A 132 -7.93 14.81 0.32
N ASP A 133 -7.36 15.75 -0.41
CA ASP A 133 -8.05 16.42 -1.52
C ASP A 133 -8.41 15.40 -2.62
N ARG A 134 -7.50 14.46 -2.95
CA ARG A 134 -7.77 13.35 -3.89
C ARG A 134 -8.91 12.44 -3.41
N LEU A 135 -8.97 12.10 -2.12
CA LEU A 135 -10.04 11.27 -1.57
C LEU A 135 -11.41 11.98 -1.61
N ILE A 136 -11.43 13.30 -1.38
CA ILE A 136 -12.65 14.12 -1.50
C ILE A 136 -13.11 14.15 -2.96
N GLU A 137 -12.20 14.39 -3.90
CA GLU A 137 -12.49 14.39 -5.33
C GLU A 137 -13.02 13.04 -5.81
N HIS A 138 -12.38 11.94 -5.39
CA HIS A 138 -12.86 10.58 -5.64
C HIS A 138 -14.30 10.39 -5.18
N ARG A 139 -14.61 10.80 -3.94
CA ARG A 139 -15.97 10.68 -3.41
C ARG A 139 -16.98 11.45 -4.25
N HIS A 140 -16.67 12.68 -4.66
CA HIS A 140 -17.55 13.46 -5.52
C HIS A 140 -17.72 12.80 -6.89
N HIS A 141 -16.63 12.32 -7.50
CA HIS A 141 -16.66 11.69 -8.81
C HIS A 141 -17.50 10.39 -8.82
N ILE A 142 -17.39 9.57 -7.78
CA ILE A 142 -18.23 8.36 -7.63
C ILE A 142 -19.70 8.71 -7.50
N ILE A 143 -20.04 9.74 -6.70
CA ILE A 143 -21.44 10.18 -6.53
C ILE A 143 -22.01 10.73 -7.83
N GLU A 144 -21.22 11.50 -8.58
CA GLU A 144 -21.67 12.18 -9.80
C GLU A 144 -21.74 11.24 -11.01
N HIS A 145 -20.75 10.36 -11.19
CA HIS A 145 -20.60 9.57 -12.42
C HIS A 145 -20.76 8.07 -12.23
N GLY A 146 -20.70 7.55 -11.00
CA GLY A 146 -20.81 6.12 -10.72
C GLY A 146 -19.67 5.25 -11.25
N VAL A 147 -18.54 5.86 -11.65
CA VAL A 147 -17.36 5.18 -12.20
C VAL A 147 -16.09 5.68 -11.50
N ASP A 148 -15.02 4.87 -11.52
CA ASP A 148 -13.73 5.26 -10.97
C ASP A 148 -13.08 6.39 -11.79
N MET A 149 -12.37 7.29 -11.11
CA MET A 149 -11.70 8.43 -11.75
C MET A 149 -10.76 7.98 -12.89
N PRO A 150 -10.67 8.74 -14.00
CA PRO A 150 -9.74 8.42 -15.10
C PRO A 150 -8.29 8.29 -14.66
N GLU A 151 -7.83 9.12 -13.71
CA GLU A 151 -6.46 9.03 -13.18
C GLU A 151 -6.15 7.69 -12.50
N ILE A 152 -7.17 6.99 -12.00
CA ILE A 152 -7.04 5.69 -11.36
C ILE A 152 -7.05 4.59 -12.41
N THR A 153 -8.04 4.61 -13.31
CA THR A 153 -8.25 3.57 -14.33
C THR A 153 -7.21 3.61 -15.44
N GLN A 154 -6.66 4.79 -15.74
CA GLN A 154 -5.64 4.99 -16.77
C GLN A 154 -4.20 4.98 -16.20
N TRP A 155 -4.03 4.81 -14.89
CA TRP A 155 -2.70 4.76 -14.28
C TRP A 155 -1.86 3.60 -14.85
N ARG A 156 -0.58 3.89 -15.13
CA ARG A 156 0.40 2.90 -15.59
C ARG A 156 1.74 3.12 -14.88
N TRP A 157 2.37 2.03 -14.48
CA TRP A 157 3.69 2.09 -13.86
C TRP A 157 4.72 2.70 -14.81
N GLY A 158 5.50 3.67 -14.32
CA GLY A 158 6.54 4.32 -15.11
C GLY A 158 6.05 5.22 -16.24
N ALA A 159 4.73 5.47 -16.34
CA ALA A 159 4.21 6.54 -17.18
C ALA A 159 4.59 7.88 -16.54
N THR A 160 5.81 8.34 -16.80
CA THR A 160 6.08 9.77 -16.79
C THR A 160 5.14 10.39 -17.81
N ALA A 161 4.51 11.52 -17.48
CA ALA A 161 3.90 12.38 -18.49
C ALA A 161 5.03 12.83 -19.43
N ASP A 162 5.32 12.01 -20.42
CA ASP A 162 6.18 12.33 -21.53
C ASP A 162 5.24 12.83 -22.63
N PRO A 163 5.17 14.14 -22.89
CA PRO A 163 4.23 14.69 -23.85
C PRO A 163 4.51 14.25 -25.30
N THR A 164 5.57 13.47 -25.52
CA THR A 164 6.05 13.05 -26.84
C THR A 164 5.62 11.65 -27.26
N ARG A 165 4.99 10.84 -26.39
CA ARG A 165 4.63 9.44 -26.70
C ARG A 165 3.21 9.22 -27.24
N SER A 166 2.62 10.26 -27.82
CA SER A 166 1.32 10.20 -28.51
C SER A 166 1.49 10.46 -30.01
N GLN A 167 2.31 9.65 -30.68
CA GLN A 167 2.33 9.51 -32.14
C GLN A 167 3.29 8.37 -32.51
N GLU A 168 2.76 7.14 -32.54
CA GLU A 168 3.21 6.03 -33.38
C GLU A 168 2.08 4.98 -33.44
#